data_AF-A0A090LD94-F1
#
_entry.id   AF-A0A090LD94-F1
#
_cell.length_a   1.000
_cell.length_b   1.000
_cell.length_c   1.000
_cell.angle_alpha   90.00
_cell.angle_beta   90.00
_cell.angle_gamma   90.00
#
_symmetry.space_group_name_H-M   'P 1'
#
loop_
_entity.id
_entity.type
_entity.pdbx_description
1 polymer ?
#
loop_
_entity_poly.entity_id
_entity_poly.type
_entity_poly.pdbx_seq_one_letter_code
_entity_poly.pdbx_strand_id
1 'polypeptide(L)'
;MYLQKYILLFPCIFLLYLLHITVSLTCYKGMSLMKNNKPQETVECNKRYCYNVTADAGLFFKGERAGCSTLRCLTARNKCISTEIQKIPVKFCCCDYDRCN
;
A
#
# COMPACT_ATOMS: atom_id res chain seq x y z
N MET A 1 -15.44 2.59 47.27
CA MET A 1 -16.07 2.11 46.01
C MET A 1 -15.66 2.87 44.75
N TYR A 2 -15.17 4.12 44.79
CA TYR A 2 -14.71 4.82 43.58
C TYR A 2 -13.32 4.37 43.08
N LEU A 3 -12.39 4.06 43.99
CA LEU A 3 -11.01 3.68 43.64
C LEU A 3 -10.91 2.36 42.82
N GLN A 4 -11.84 1.43 43.04
CA GLN A 4 -11.88 0.12 42.38
C GLN A 4 -12.34 0.19 40.92
N LYS A 5 -13.11 1.23 40.54
CA LYS A 5 -13.51 1.48 39.14
C LYS A 5 -12.34 1.97 38.28
N TYR A 6 -11.45 2.79 38.83
CA TYR A 6 -10.28 3.31 38.09
C TYR A 6 -9.21 2.25 37.84
N ILE A 7 -9.06 1.28 38.76
CA ILE A 7 -8.11 0.15 38.64
C ILE A 7 -8.46 -0.78 37.48
N LEU A 8 -9.76 -0.97 37.16
CA LEU A 8 -10.22 -1.76 36.02
C LEU A 8 -10.26 -0.97 34.70
N LEU A 9 -10.35 0.37 34.77
CA LEU A 9 -10.33 1.26 33.60
C LEU A 9 -8.94 1.38 32.96
N PHE A 10 -7.88 1.45 33.77
CA PHE A 10 -6.49 1.54 33.30
C PHE A 10 -6.06 0.36 32.39
N PRO A 11 -6.27 -0.92 32.76
CA PRO A 11 -5.91 -2.05 31.91
C PRO A 11 -6.77 -2.13 30.64
N CYS A 12 -8.03 -1.70 30.67
CA CYS A 12 -8.87 -1.60 29.47
C CYS A 12 -8.35 -0.54 28.49
N ILE A 13 -7.93 0.64 28.97
CA ILE A 13 -7.34 1.70 28.13
C ILE A 13 -5.99 1.23 27.56
N PHE A 14 -5.18 0.52 28.34
CA PHE A 14 -3.93 -0.08 27.88
C PHE A 14 -4.15 -1.18 26.82
N LEU A 15 -5.15 -2.05 26.99
CA LEU A 15 -5.56 -3.05 25.99
C LEU A 15 -6.08 -2.43 24.69
N LEU A 16 -6.85 -1.33 24.77
CA LEU A 16 -7.29 -0.57 23.60
C LEU A 16 -6.12 0.12 22.88
N TYR A 17 -5.12 0.58 23.63
CA TYR A 17 -3.87 1.12 23.08
C TYR A 17 -3.02 0.04 22.39
N LEU A 18 -2.98 -1.18 22.94
CA LEU A 18 -2.32 -2.34 22.31
C LEU A 18 -3.07 -2.86 21.08
N LEU A 19 -4.40 -2.72 21.00
CA LEU A 19 -5.18 -3.03 19.79
C LEU A 19 -4.91 -2.04 18.64
N HIS A 20 -4.37 -0.86 18.94
CA HIS A 20 -3.86 0.07 17.93
C HIS A 20 -2.49 -0.33 17.37
N ILE A 21 -1.92 -1.47 17.78
CA ILE A 21 -0.74 -2.07 17.14
C ILE A 21 -1.12 -2.39 15.69
N THR A 22 -0.69 -1.45 14.87
CA THR A 22 -0.64 -1.38 13.43
C THR A 22 -0.62 -2.74 12.76
N VAL A 23 -1.68 -3.07 12.02
CA VAL A 23 -1.60 -4.05 10.93
C VAL A 23 -0.54 -3.52 9.96
N SER A 24 0.67 -4.08 10.00
CA SER A 24 1.71 -3.78 9.05
C SER A 24 1.35 -4.47 7.74
N LEU A 25 1.36 -3.70 6.65
CA LEU A 25 1.10 -4.21 5.31
C LEU A 25 2.44 -4.39 4.59
N THR A 26 2.72 -5.56 4.05
CA THR A 26 3.92 -5.79 3.26
C THR A 26 3.62 -5.56 1.78
N CYS A 27 4.37 -4.70 1.10
CA CYS A 27 4.18 -4.42 -0.33
C CYS A 27 5.48 -4.60 -1.12
N TYR A 28 5.38 -4.85 -2.42
CA TYR A 28 6.53 -4.71 -3.31
C TYR A 28 6.90 -3.22 -3.44
N LYS A 29 8.21 -2.94 -3.49
CA LYS A 29 8.76 -1.60 -3.71
C LYS A 29 9.85 -1.63 -4.78
N GLY A 30 10.02 -0.50 -5.44
CA GLY A 30 11.12 -0.27 -6.37
C GLY A 30 10.64 0.28 -7.69
N MET A 31 11.57 0.34 -8.65
CA MET A 31 11.34 0.79 -10.00
C MET A 31 12.01 -0.19 -10.98
N SER A 32 11.33 -0.47 -12.08
CA SER A 32 11.83 -1.21 -13.22
C SER A 32 11.55 -0.44 -14.50
N LEU A 33 12.43 -0.54 -15.49
CA LEU A 33 12.29 0.10 -16.80
C LEU A 33 12.30 -0.89 -17.97
N MET A 34 12.32 -2.20 -17.68
CA MET A 34 12.39 -3.26 -18.69
C MET A 34 11.19 -4.19 -18.62
N LYS A 35 10.74 -4.67 -19.79
CA LYS A 35 9.50 -5.43 -20.00
C LYS A 35 9.34 -6.74 -19.19
N ASN A 36 10.40 -7.25 -18.56
CA ASN A 36 10.37 -8.50 -17.77
C ASN A 36 10.84 -8.34 -16.32
N ASN A 37 11.19 -7.13 -15.90
CA ASN A 37 11.66 -6.89 -14.55
C ASN A 37 10.49 -6.34 -13.72
N LYS A 38 10.18 -7.02 -12.62
CA LYS A 38 9.24 -6.54 -11.61
C LYS A 38 9.99 -6.13 -10.35
N PRO A 39 9.50 -5.14 -9.58
CA PRO A 39 10.04 -4.86 -8.27
C PRO A 39 9.93 -6.11 -7.38
N GLN A 40 11.07 -6.66 -6.95
CA GLN A 40 11.10 -7.86 -6.09
C GLN A 40 11.34 -7.52 -4.61
N GLU A 41 11.90 -6.34 -4.34
CA GLU A 41 12.10 -5.89 -2.97
C GLU A 41 10.76 -5.65 -2.28
N THR A 42 10.70 -5.99 -0.99
CA THR A 42 9.52 -5.76 -0.16
C THR A 42 9.80 -4.71 0.90
N VAL A 43 8.73 -4.12 1.42
CA VAL A 43 8.78 -3.16 2.52
C VAL A 43 7.55 -3.30 3.39
N GLU A 44 7.76 -3.26 4.70
CA GLU A 44 6.67 -3.15 5.68
C GLU A 44 6.17 -1.71 5.75
N CYS A 45 4.86 -1.55 5.70
CA CYS A 45 4.22 -0.27 5.60
C CYS A 45 3.25 -0.05 6.75
N ASN A 46 3.46 1.06 7.48
CA ASN A 46 2.48 1.63 8.41
C ASN A 46 1.29 2.29 7.67
N LYS A 47 1.05 1.93 6.41
CA LYS A 47 0.02 2.49 5.52
C LYS A 47 -0.93 1.37 5.08
N ARG A 48 -2.15 1.74 4.70
CA ARG A 48 -3.22 0.77 4.43
C ARG A 48 -3.24 0.16 3.03
N TYR A 49 -2.47 0.71 2.08
CA TYR A 49 -2.54 0.28 0.68
C TYR A 49 -1.16 0.17 0.04
N CYS A 50 -0.99 -0.91 -0.71
CA CYS A 50 0.04 -1.06 -1.72
C CYS A 50 -0.41 -0.41 -3.03
N TYR A 51 0.52 0.10 -3.82
CA TYR A 51 0.25 0.64 -5.16
C TYR A 51 1.26 0.15 -6.18
N ASN A 52 0.82 0.07 -7.44
CA ASN A 52 1.67 -0.17 -8.60
C ASN A 52 1.28 0.78 -9.73
N VAL A 53 2.27 1.41 -10.36
CA VAL A 53 2.13 2.22 -11.57
C VAL A 53 2.89 1.53 -12.70
N THR A 54 2.23 1.21 -13.79
CA THR A 54 2.88 0.71 -15.01
C THR A 54 2.67 1.69 -16.17
N ALA A 55 3.73 1.94 -16.95
CA ALA A 55 3.69 2.69 -18.20
C ALA A 55 4.31 1.80 -19.30
N ASP A 56 3.53 1.47 -20.33
CA ASP A 56 3.97 0.60 -21.42
C ASP A 56 4.19 1.43 -22.69
N ALA A 57 5.45 1.62 -23.08
CA ALA A 57 5.86 2.40 -24.24
C ALA A 57 6.26 1.51 -25.44
N GLY A 58 5.78 0.26 -25.51
CA GLY A 58 5.89 -0.60 -26.70
C GLY A 58 6.75 -1.84 -26.52
N LEU A 59 7.56 -2.18 -27.54
CA LEU A 59 8.13 -3.54 -27.65
C LEU A 59 9.11 -3.89 -26.50
N PHE A 60 9.89 -2.92 -26.02
CA PHE A 60 10.95 -3.14 -25.02
C PHE A 60 10.85 -2.30 -23.74
N PHE A 61 10.12 -1.17 -23.79
CA PHE A 61 10.09 -0.21 -22.69
C PHE A 61 8.79 -0.35 -21.88
N LYS A 62 8.93 -0.87 -20.66
CA LYS A 62 7.86 -0.90 -19.66
C LYS A 62 8.41 -0.35 -18.36
N GLY A 63 7.92 0.81 -17.95
CA GLY A 63 8.16 1.38 -16.64
C GLY A 63 7.21 0.76 -15.63
N GLU A 64 7.71 0.31 -14.49
CA GLU A 64 6.91 -0.17 -13.37
C GLU A 64 7.44 0.43 -12.07
N ARG A 65 6.55 0.96 -11.22
CA ARG A 65 6.91 1.53 -9.92
C ARG A 65 5.92 1.08 -8.87
N ALA A 66 6.43 0.49 -7.80
CA ALA A 66 5.64 -0.08 -6.72
C ALA A 66 5.99 0.54 -5.35
N GLY A 67 5.05 0.51 -4.40
CA GLY A 67 5.29 0.89 -3.01
C GLY A 67 4.00 1.04 -2.20
N CYS A 68 4.05 1.87 -1.15
CA CYS A 68 2.92 2.06 -0.22
C CYS A 68 2.41 3.50 -0.16
N SER A 69 1.10 3.69 -0.24
CA SER A 69 0.50 5.03 -0.14
C SER A 69 -0.99 5.00 0.13
N THR A 70 -1.43 5.56 1.28
CA THR A 70 -2.86 5.81 1.52
C THR A 70 -3.37 6.97 0.65
N LEU A 71 -2.61 8.07 0.57
CA LEU A 71 -3.03 9.29 -0.12
C LEU A 71 -3.21 9.07 -1.62
N ARG A 72 -2.26 8.39 -2.27
CA ARG A 72 -2.35 8.11 -3.72
C ARG A 72 -3.50 7.15 -4.04
N CYS A 73 -3.81 6.24 -3.13
CA CYS A 73 -4.85 5.24 -3.32
C CYS A 73 -6.26 5.72 -3.00
N LEU A 74 -6.47 6.95 -2.53
CA LEU A 74 -7.82 7.48 -2.22
C LEU A 74 -8.82 7.30 -3.37
N THR A 75 -8.36 7.51 -4.62
CA THR A 75 -9.18 7.43 -5.84
C THR A 75 -9.19 6.04 -6.48
N ALA A 76 -8.28 5.14 -6.07
CA ALA A 76 -8.05 3.82 -6.66
C ALA A 76 -8.11 2.67 -5.64
N ARG A 77 -8.82 2.84 -4.51
CA ARG A 77 -8.96 1.81 -3.46
C ARG A 77 -9.44 0.47 -4.07
N ASN A 78 -8.59 -0.56 -3.94
CA ASN A 78 -8.85 -1.93 -4.40
C ASN A 78 -9.29 -2.03 -5.88
N LYS A 79 -8.78 -1.12 -6.72
CA LYS A 79 -9.04 -1.10 -8.15
C LYS A 79 -7.86 -0.55 -8.94
N CYS A 80 -7.94 -0.67 -10.25
CA CYS A 80 -7.03 -0.02 -11.17
C CYS A 80 -7.74 1.10 -11.92
N ILE A 81 -7.04 2.21 -12.13
CA ILE A 81 -7.42 3.29 -13.05
C ILE A 81 -6.38 3.35 -14.17
N SER A 82 -6.85 3.60 -15.39
CA SER A 82 -6.00 3.68 -16.56
C SER A 82 -6.17 5.04 -17.22
N THR A 83 -5.09 5.57 -17.78
CA THR A 83 -5.08 6.80 -18.57
C THR A 83 -4.01 6.69 -19.65
N GLU A 84 -4.02 7.58 -20.61
CA GLU A 84 -2.97 7.69 -21.62
C GLU A 84 -2.25 9.02 -21.47
N ILE A 85 -0.91 8.96 -21.40
CA ILE A 85 -0.05 10.15 -21.36
C ILE A 85 0.84 10.08 -22.60
N GLN A 86 0.70 11.05 -23.51
CA GLN A 86 1.47 11.06 -24.77
C GLN A 86 1.33 9.75 -25.58
N LYS A 87 0.11 9.18 -25.64
CA LYS A 87 -0.20 7.87 -26.25
C LYS A 87 0.46 6.66 -25.57
N ILE A 88 1.04 6.84 -24.39
CA ILE A 88 1.59 5.76 -23.57
C ILE A 88 0.50 5.35 -22.56
N PRO A 89 0.00 4.12 -22.60
CA PRO A 89 -0.94 3.62 -21.60
C PRO A 89 -0.27 3.55 -20.23
N VAL A 90 -0.86 4.25 -19.26
CA VAL A 90 -0.48 4.26 -17.86
C VAL A 90 -1.59 3.63 -17.03
N LYS A 91 -1.24 2.66 -16.20
CA LYS A 91 -2.16 1.97 -15.29
C LYS A 91 -1.68 2.16 -13.86
N PHE A 92 -2.58 2.61 -12.99
CA PHE A 92 -2.35 2.76 -11.56
C PHE A 92 -3.32 1.88 -10.78
N CYS A 93 -2.78 0.96 -9.98
CA CYS A 93 -3.56 0.02 -9.17
C CYS A 93 -3.24 0.21 -7.69
N CYS A 94 -4.24 -0.01 -6.84
CA CYS A 94 -4.04 -0.16 -5.40
C CYS A 94 -4.81 -1.36 -4.83
N CYS A 95 -4.33 -1.87 -3.71
CA CYS A 95 -4.85 -3.03 -2.99
C CYS A 95 -4.40 -3.00 -1.52
N ASP A 96 -5.08 -3.73 -0.63
CA ASP A 96 -4.96 -3.62 0.84
C ASP A 96 -4.59 -4.94 1.56
N TYR A 97 -3.97 -5.89 0.84
CA TYR A 97 -3.46 -7.14 1.39
C TYR A 97 -2.00 -7.37 1.00
N ASP A 98 -1.30 -8.26 1.72
CA ASP A 98 0.15 -8.42 1.57
C ASP A 98 0.56 -8.80 0.13
N ARG A 99 1.55 -8.07 -0.39
CA ARG A 99 2.25 -8.32 -1.67
C ARG A 99 1.28 -8.40 -2.86
N CYS A 100 0.24 -7.58 -2.83
CA CYS A 100 -0.80 -7.55 -3.84
C CYS A 100 -0.49 -6.72 -5.09
N ASN A 101 0.50 -5.81 -5.01
CA ASN A 101 0.76 -4.76 -5.99
C ASN A 101 1.80 -5.13 -7.05
#